data_AF-A0A0T9XS11-F1
#
_entry.id   AF-A0A0T9XS11-F1
#
_cell.length_a   1.000
_cell.length_b   1.000
_cell.length_c   1.000
_cell.angle_alpha   90.00
_cell.angle_beta   90.00
_cell.angle_gamma   90.00
#
_symmetry.space_group_name_H-M   'P 1'
#
loop_
_entity.id
_entity.type
_entity.pdbx_description
1 polymer ?
#
loop_
_entity_poly.entity_id
_entity_poly.type
_entity_poly.pdbx_seq_one_letter_code
_entity_poly.pdbx_strand_id
1 'polypeptide(L)'
;MRASSPVWLAEELTRSWRVQWPELPDAMEEAAAYVAPSRAELARLVAPLAVAAAVDDPIHPLQVAADWVSVAPHAALRTVTLDEIGADAAALGSACLAALAEVSGA
;
A
#
# COMPACT_ATOMS: atom_id res chain seq x y z
N MET A 1 -16.47 -7.42 4.02
CA MET A 1 -15.26 -8.25 3.81
C MET A 1 -14.83 -9.07 5.05
N ARG A 2 -15.68 -9.29 6.07
CA ARG A 2 -15.25 -9.98 7.31
C ARG A 2 -14.79 -11.43 7.12
N ALA A 3 -15.42 -12.19 6.22
CA ALA A 3 -15.15 -13.62 6.06
C ALA A 3 -13.81 -13.94 5.38
N SER A 4 -13.20 -12.95 4.73
CA SER A 4 -12.01 -13.11 3.88
C SER A 4 -10.82 -12.27 4.36
N SER A 5 -10.86 -11.76 5.60
CA SER A 5 -9.85 -10.87 6.15
C SER A 5 -9.41 -11.36 7.53
N PRO A 6 -8.15 -11.11 7.93
CA PRO A 6 -7.73 -11.24 9.33
C PRO A 6 -8.66 -10.46 10.26
N VAL A 7 -8.78 -10.91 11.51
CA VAL A 7 -9.76 -10.35 12.48
C VAL A 7 -9.58 -8.85 12.65
N TRP A 8 -8.34 -8.39 12.83
CA TRP A 8 -8.05 -6.95 13.01
C TRP A 8 -8.53 -6.13 11.82
N LEU A 9 -8.33 -6.61 10.59
CA LEU A 9 -8.71 -5.90 9.37
C LEU A 9 -10.24 -5.92 9.20
N ALA A 10 -10.88 -7.04 9.52
CA ALA A 10 -12.34 -7.16 9.51
C ALA A 10 -12.99 -6.17 10.49
N GLU A 11 -12.43 -6.01 11.68
CA GLU A 11 -12.87 -5.04 12.70
C GLU A 11 -12.62 -3.60 12.24
N GLU A 12 -11.43 -3.32 11.72
CA GLU A 12 -11.04 -2.00 11.26
C GLU A 12 -11.88 -1.52 10.07
N LEU A 13 -12.10 -2.38 9.06
CA LEU A 13 -13.02 -2.08 7.96
C LEU A 13 -14.43 -1.87 8.48
N THR A 14 -14.88 -2.65 9.46
CA THR A 14 -16.22 -2.45 10.04
C THR A 14 -16.35 -1.11 10.76
N ARG A 15 -15.31 -0.69 11.48
CA ARG A 15 -15.28 0.58 12.21
C ARG A 15 -15.25 1.75 11.24
N SER A 16 -14.29 1.76 10.32
CA SER A 16 -14.08 2.85 9.38
C SER A 16 -15.24 3.01 8.39
N TRP A 17 -15.75 1.90 7.82
CA TRP A 17 -16.83 1.98 6.82
C TRP A 17 -18.16 2.44 7.40
N ARG A 18 -18.45 2.11 8.68
CA ARG A 18 -19.65 2.64 9.34
C ARG A 18 -19.61 4.16 9.50
N VAL A 19 -18.43 4.72 9.77
CA VAL A 19 -18.25 6.17 9.91
C VAL A 19 -18.43 6.88 8.56
N GLN A 20 -18.06 6.22 7.46
CA GLN A 20 -18.19 6.76 6.10
C GLN A 20 -19.58 6.53 5.48
N TRP A 21 -20.52 5.90 6.20
CA TRP A 21 -21.88 5.66 5.68
C TRP A 21 -22.76 6.89 5.91
N PRO A 22 -23.59 7.32 4.92
CA PRO A 22 -23.94 6.64 3.67
C PRO A 22 -23.03 6.92 2.45
N GLU A 23 -22.04 7.80 2.53
CA GLU A 23 -21.25 8.29 1.39
C GLU A 23 -20.21 7.27 0.84
N LEU A 24 -19.97 6.18 1.56
CA LEU A 24 -18.96 5.18 1.21
C LEU A 24 -19.05 4.63 -0.24
N PRO A 25 -20.23 4.27 -0.78
CA PRO A 25 -20.32 3.75 -2.15
C PRO A 25 -19.82 4.76 -3.20
N ASP A 26 -20.27 6.01 -3.12
CA ASP A 26 -19.86 7.08 -4.03
C ASP A 26 -18.36 7.34 -3.92
N ALA A 27 -17.82 7.33 -2.69
CA ALA A 27 -16.39 7.46 -2.46
C ALA A 27 -15.57 6.29 -3.05
N MET A 28 -16.11 5.05 -3.04
CA MET A 28 -15.46 3.90 -3.68
C MET A 28 -15.51 3.99 -5.20
N GLU A 29 -16.62 4.46 -5.79
CA GLU A 29 -16.74 4.70 -7.23
C GLU A 29 -15.76 5.78 -7.70
N GLU A 30 -15.65 6.88 -6.95
CA GLU A 30 -14.65 7.92 -7.20
C GLU A 30 -13.23 7.35 -7.08
N ALA A 31 -12.95 6.58 -6.00
CA ALA A 31 -11.64 5.99 -5.80
C ALA A 31 -11.23 5.06 -6.95
N ALA A 32 -12.18 4.28 -7.48
CA ALA A 32 -11.96 3.37 -8.60
C ALA A 32 -11.66 4.08 -9.92
N ALA A 33 -11.99 5.37 -10.05
CA ALA A 33 -11.68 6.17 -11.22
C ALA A 33 -10.24 6.72 -11.22
N TYR A 34 -9.51 6.66 -10.09
CA TYR A 34 -8.10 7.08 -10.04
C TYR A 34 -7.19 6.11 -10.79
N VAL A 35 -6.39 6.66 -11.69
CA VAL A 35 -5.43 5.89 -12.48
C VAL A 35 -4.05 5.97 -11.81
N ALA A 36 -3.43 4.81 -11.61
CA ALA A 36 -2.08 4.72 -11.09
C ALA A 36 -1.05 5.35 -12.07
N PRO A 37 0.10 5.84 -11.58
CA PRO A 37 1.18 6.33 -12.45
C PRO A 37 1.59 5.29 -13.50
N SER A 38 1.80 5.75 -14.73
CA SER A 38 2.32 4.92 -15.80
C SER A 38 3.80 4.58 -15.58
N ARG A 39 4.26 3.48 -16.17
CA ARG A 39 5.68 3.11 -16.18
C ARG A 39 6.57 4.23 -16.72
N ALA A 40 6.10 4.96 -17.73
CA ALA A 40 6.84 6.08 -18.32
C ALA A 40 6.96 7.28 -17.35
N GLU A 41 5.95 7.54 -16.53
CA GLU A 41 6.01 8.56 -15.49
C GLU A 41 6.96 8.15 -14.36
N LEU A 42 6.86 6.90 -13.90
CA LEU A 42 7.74 6.37 -12.85
C LEU A 42 9.22 6.35 -13.28
N ALA A 43 9.50 6.04 -14.56
CA ALA A 43 10.86 6.08 -15.11
C ALA A 43 11.49 7.47 -15.13
N ARG A 44 10.70 8.54 -14.98
CA ARG A 44 11.18 9.93 -14.91
C ARG A 44 11.24 10.47 -13.49
N LEU A 45 10.96 9.66 -12.48
CA LEU A 45 11.06 10.08 -11.08
C LEU A 45 12.51 10.46 -10.74
N VAL A 46 12.68 11.68 -10.24
CA VAL A 46 13.96 12.18 -9.72
C VAL A 46 14.06 11.96 -8.21
N ALA A 47 12.92 12.03 -7.51
CA ALA A 47 12.86 11.72 -6.08
C ALA A 47 12.99 10.20 -5.85
N PRO A 48 13.63 9.77 -4.75
CA PRO A 48 13.67 8.36 -4.38
C PRO A 48 12.25 7.81 -4.12
N LEU A 49 11.99 6.60 -4.60
CA LEU A 49 10.72 5.89 -4.41
C LEU A 49 10.90 4.74 -3.41
N ALA A 50 10.24 4.86 -2.26
CA ALA A 50 10.10 3.76 -1.31
C ALA A 50 8.73 3.12 -1.44
N VAL A 51 8.69 1.79 -1.53
CA VAL A 51 7.43 1.04 -1.55
C VAL A 51 7.45 0.02 -0.42
N ALA A 52 6.35 -0.03 0.35
CA ALA A 52 6.07 -1.10 1.28
C ALA A 52 4.79 -1.81 0.85
N ALA A 53 4.82 -3.15 0.80
CA ALA A 53 3.68 -3.95 0.36
C ALA A 53 3.43 -5.12 1.32
N ALA A 54 2.16 -5.36 1.64
CA ALA A 54 1.75 -6.59 2.29
C ALA A 54 1.66 -7.71 1.24
N VAL A 55 2.39 -8.81 1.44
CA VAL A 55 2.49 -9.91 0.46
C VAL A 55 1.19 -10.69 0.28
N ASP A 56 0.31 -10.60 1.27
CA ASP A 56 -0.96 -11.30 1.42
C ASP A 56 -2.18 -10.36 1.31
N ASP A 57 -1.98 -9.13 0.81
CA ASP A 57 -3.07 -8.18 0.53
C ASP A 57 -3.75 -8.49 -0.82
N PRO A 58 -5.05 -8.89 -0.82
CA PRO A 58 -5.78 -9.19 -2.05
C PRO A 58 -6.25 -7.94 -2.82
N ILE A 59 -6.19 -6.76 -2.20
CA ILE A 59 -6.62 -5.47 -2.76
C ILE A 59 -5.44 -4.74 -3.41
N HIS A 60 -4.24 -4.86 -2.83
CA HIS A 60 -3.01 -4.22 -3.32
C HIS A 60 -1.95 -5.28 -3.70
N PRO A 61 -2.00 -5.86 -4.91
CA PRO A 61 -1.10 -6.96 -5.27
C PRO A 61 0.38 -6.56 -5.24
N LEU A 62 1.21 -7.41 -4.63
CA LEU A 62 2.67 -7.24 -4.57
C LEU A 62 3.32 -6.99 -5.94
N GLN A 63 2.78 -7.59 -7.00
CA GLN A 63 3.31 -7.40 -8.36
C GLN A 63 3.27 -5.94 -8.81
N VAL A 64 2.29 -5.14 -8.36
CA VAL A 64 2.22 -3.71 -8.69
C VAL A 64 3.39 -2.95 -8.06
N ALA A 65 3.71 -3.27 -6.80
CA ALA A 65 4.86 -2.69 -6.10
C ALA A 65 6.19 -3.07 -6.77
N ALA A 66 6.33 -4.35 -7.15
CA ALA A 66 7.50 -4.84 -7.87
C ALA A 66 7.66 -4.15 -9.23
N ASP A 67 6.56 -3.98 -9.96
CA ASP A 67 6.53 -3.28 -11.24
C ASP A 67 7.00 -1.83 -11.10
N TRP A 68 6.53 -1.11 -10.08
CA TRP A 68 6.95 0.28 -9.83
C TRP A 68 8.44 0.41 -9.51
N VAL A 69 8.93 -0.46 -8.63
CA VAL A 69 10.36 -0.46 -8.23
C VAL A 69 11.26 -0.90 -9.37
N SER A 70 10.77 -1.73 -10.30
CA SER A 70 11.54 -2.13 -11.49
C SER A 70 11.76 -1.01 -12.51
N VAL A 71 10.92 0.04 -12.50
CA VAL A 71 10.97 1.13 -13.50
C VAL A 71 11.51 2.44 -12.93
N ALA A 72 11.34 2.70 -11.65
CA ALA A 72 11.82 3.93 -11.02
C ALA A 72 13.36 3.89 -10.84
N PRO A 73 14.11 4.96 -11.17
CA PRO A 73 15.58 4.93 -11.16
C PRO A 73 16.22 4.69 -9.79
N HIS A 74 15.61 5.20 -8.73
CA HIS A 74 16.08 5.10 -7.34
C HIS A 74 14.95 4.59 -6.48
N ALA A 75 14.81 3.27 -6.38
CA ALA A 75 13.67 2.66 -5.72
C ALA A 75 14.02 1.41 -4.93
N ALA A 76 13.28 1.20 -3.84
CA ALA A 76 13.39 0.02 -2.99
C ALA A 76 12.01 -0.44 -2.55
N LEU A 77 11.90 -1.77 -2.40
CA LEU A 77 10.72 -2.46 -1.92
C LEU A 77 11.05 -3.16 -0.61
N ARG A 78 10.21 -2.95 0.40
CA ARG A 78 10.15 -3.81 1.59
C ARG A 78 8.78 -4.46 1.68
N THR A 79 8.74 -5.66 2.21
CA THR A 79 7.50 -6.44 2.32
C THR A 79 7.17 -6.72 3.77
N VAL A 80 5.87 -6.78 4.04
CA VAL A 80 5.29 -7.19 5.33
C VAL A 80 4.16 -8.18 5.06
N THR A 81 3.52 -8.69 6.10
CA THR A 81 2.26 -9.42 6.05
C THR A 81 1.14 -8.64 6.74
N LEU A 82 -0.12 -8.95 6.43
CA LEU A 82 -1.25 -8.40 7.17
C LEU A 82 -1.21 -8.82 8.65
N ASP A 83 -0.66 -9.99 8.98
CA ASP A 83 -0.49 -10.42 10.36
C ASP A 83 0.55 -9.57 11.11
N GLU A 84 1.66 -9.19 10.48
CA GLU A 84 2.64 -8.26 11.06
C GLU A 84 2.04 -6.87 11.30
N ILE A 85 1.24 -6.36 10.37
CA ILE A 85 0.52 -5.09 10.54
C ILE A 85 -0.49 -5.18 11.69
N GLY A 86 -1.17 -6.33 11.83
CA GLY A 86 -2.10 -6.58 12.92
C GLY A 86 -1.42 -6.65 14.29
N ALA A 87 -0.19 -7.15 14.35
CA ALA A 87 0.60 -7.21 15.57
C ALA A 87 1.24 -5.85 15.93
N ASP A 88 1.65 -5.08 14.93
CA ASP A 88 2.20 -3.73 15.06
C ASP A 88 1.70 -2.82 13.93
N ALA A 89 0.82 -1.87 14.28
CA ALA A 89 0.28 -0.91 13.32
C ALA A 89 1.36 -0.04 12.65
N ALA A 90 2.54 0.10 13.26
CA ALA A 90 3.66 0.82 12.67
C ALA A 90 4.45 0.01 11.63
N ALA A 91 4.24 -1.32 11.52
CA ALA A 91 5.06 -2.20 10.69
C ALA A 91 5.15 -1.75 9.23
N LEU A 92 4.01 -1.40 8.62
CA LEU A 92 3.96 -0.92 7.23
C LEU A 92 4.76 0.38 7.03
N GLY A 93 4.58 1.33 7.96
CA GLY A 93 5.28 2.62 7.92
C GLY A 93 6.79 2.47 8.14
N SER A 94 7.18 1.65 9.12
CA SER A 94 8.58 1.32 9.39
C SER A 94 9.27 0.66 8.20
N ALA A 95 8.59 -0.29 7.53
CA ALA A 95 9.10 -0.92 6.32
C ALA A 95 9.31 0.10 5.18
N CYS A 96 8.37 1.03 5.01
CA CYS A 96 8.45 2.08 4.00
C CYS A 96 9.62 3.05 4.28
N LEU A 97 9.80 3.48 5.54
CA LEU A 97 10.90 4.35 5.92
C LEU A 97 12.27 3.65 5.80
N ALA A 98 12.35 2.36 6.10
CA ALA A 98 13.56 1.57 5.88
C ALA A 98 13.91 1.46 4.38
N ALA A 99 12.91 1.24 3.52
CA ALA A 99 13.09 1.27 2.07
C ALA A 99 13.57 2.66 1.59
N LEU A 100 13.00 3.74 2.16
CA LEU A 100 13.39 5.09 1.80
C LEU A 100 14.83 5.41 2.20
N ALA A 101 15.25 5.00 3.39
CA ALA A 101 16.62 5.19 3.86
C ALA A 101 17.64 4.52 2.91
N GLU A 102 17.35 3.29 2.48
CA GLU A 102 18.19 2.53 1.55
C GLU A 102 18.45 3.26 0.23
N VAL A 103 17.44 3.91 -0.35
CA VAL A 103 17.58 4.61 -1.64
C VAL A 103 17.97 6.07 -1.52
N SER A 104 17.90 6.64 -0.32
CA SER A 104 18.25 8.05 -0.07
C SER A 104 19.73 8.24 0.29
N GLY A 105 20.52 7.16 0.40
CA GLY A 105 21.94 7.21 0.74
C GLY A 105 22.22 7.66 2.18
N ALA A 106 21.27 7.41 3.10
CA ALA A 106 21.41 7.66 4.53
C ALA A 106 22.05 6.46 5.25
#